data_AF-A0A840V6J5-F1
#
_entry.id   AF-A0A840V6J5-F1
#
_cell.length_a   1.000
_cell.length_b   1.000
_cell.length_c   1.000
_cell.angle_alpha   90.00
_cell.angle_beta   90.00
_cell.angle_gamma   90.00
#
_symmetry.space_group_name_H-M   'P 1'
#
loop_
_entity.id
_entity.type
_entity.pdbx_description
1 polymer ?
#
loop_
_entity_poly.entity_id
_entity_poly.type
_entity_poly.pdbx_seq_one_letter_code
_entity_poly.pdbx_strand_id
1 'polypeptide(L)'
;MTMPSTLYKMAQQAIAFTSNASDGGLRLPEILQFLDTQGIANEHLSNPKNRGPKAYHFHPREIALTGSELVFGDFLLLNHCSHDQSLILTDFPSLSDLESQILDGAGILNPFTTFLLAFRQGILSPYEITYESPSGERVRFQKSDPCDFGKTYPNAALQWLDPREKAHHLH
;
A
#
# COMPACT_ATOMS: atom_id res chain seq x y z
N MET A 1 -20.78 5.69 -5.89
CA MET A 1 -19.94 4.71 -6.59
C MET A 1 -19.15 5.48 -7.63
N THR A 2 -17.84 5.62 -7.41
CA THR A 2 -16.96 6.35 -8.33
C THR A 2 -16.75 5.54 -9.61
N MET A 3 -16.51 6.22 -10.73
CA MET A 3 -16.11 5.54 -11.97
C MET A 3 -14.81 4.75 -11.76
N PRO A 4 -14.69 3.52 -12.28
CA PRO A 4 -13.48 2.73 -12.11
C PRO A 4 -12.28 3.43 -12.75
N SER A 5 -11.12 3.33 -12.10
CA SER A 5 -9.84 3.79 -12.66
C SER A 5 -9.20 2.65 -13.43
N THR A 6 -8.41 2.97 -14.46
CA THR A 6 -7.51 1.97 -15.06
C THR A 6 -6.34 1.70 -14.13
N LEU A 7 -5.85 0.47 -14.11
CA LEU A 7 -4.64 0.08 -13.38
C LEU A 7 -3.45 0.98 -13.74
N TYR A 8 -3.27 1.31 -15.03
CA TYR A 8 -2.20 2.19 -15.49
C TYR A 8 -2.20 3.55 -14.78
N LYS A 9 -3.36 4.20 -14.68
CA LYS A 9 -3.50 5.49 -13.97
C LYS A 9 -3.18 5.38 -12.48
N MET A 10 -3.56 4.29 -11.82
CA MET A 10 -3.21 4.08 -10.41
C MET A 10 -1.70 3.81 -10.25
N ALA A 11 -1.14 2.98 -11.14
CA ALA A 11 0.28 2.68 -11.17
C ALA A 11 1.12 3.95 -11.36
N GLN A 12 0.73 4.85 -12.27
CA GLN A 12 1.40 6.14 -12.47
C GLN A 12 1.45 6.98 -11.19
N GLN A 13 0.36 7.04 -10.43
CA GLN A 13 0.33 7.76 -9.15
C GLN A 13 1.26 7.11 -8.12
N ALA A 14 1.24 5.78 -8.00
CA ALA A 14 2.13 5.05 -7.10
C ALA A 14 3.62 5.25 -7.44
N ILE A 15 3.96 5.16 -8.73
CA ILE A 15 5.32 5.39 -9.24
C ILE A 15 5.77 6.82 -8.94
N ALA A 16 4.92 7.81 -9.25
CA ALA A 16 5.23 9.22 -8.99
C ALA A 16 5.43 9.50 -7.49
N PHE A 17 4.66 8.85 -6.62
CA PHE A 17 4.78 9.01 -5.17
C PHE A 17 6.05 8.38 -4.61
N THR A 18 6.47 7.24 -5.15
CA THR A 18 7.61 6.47 -4.66
C THR A 18 8.93 6.77 -5.36
N SER A 19 8.95 7.64 -6.38
CA SER A 19 10.11 7.84 -7.27
C SER A 19 11.38 8.35 -6.58
N ASN A 20 11.25 8.96 -5.39
CA ASN A 20 12.37 9.51 -4.62
C ASN A 20 12.79 8.58 -3.46
N ALA A 21 12.18 7.40 -3.33
CA ALA A 21 12.56 6.44 -2.32
C ALA A 21 13.98 5.92 -2.60
N SER A 22 14.75 5.71 -1.52
CA SER A 22 16.17 5.31 -1.60
C SER A 22 16.39 3.92 -2.22
N ASP A 23 15.37 3.07 -2.21
CA ASP A 23 15.37 1.73 -2.82
C ASP A 23 14.98 1.75 -4.31
N GLY A 24 14.72 2.92 -4.89
CA GLY A 24 14.39 3.10 -6.30
C GLY A 24 12.89 3.13 -6.62
N GLY A 25 12.02 2.97 -5.61
CA GLY A 25 10.57 3.10 -5.75
C GLY A 25 9.91 2.00 -6.59
N LEU A 26 8.61 2.13 -6.83
CA LEU A 26 7.84 1.20 -7.67
C LEU A 26 8.04 1.50 -9.16
N ARG A 27 8.05 0.46 -10.00
CA ARG A 27 8.09 0.59 -11.46
C ARG A 27 6.91 -0.09 -12.13
N LEU A 28 6.51 0.44 -13.30
CA LEU A 28 5.37 -0.10 -14.03
C LEU A 28 5.52 -1.59 -14.38
N PRO A 29 6.67 -2.09 -14.90
CA PRO A 29 6.80 -3.52 -15.18
C PRO A 29 6.62 -4.40 -13.93
N GLU A 30 7.12 -3.95 -12.78
CA GLU A 30 6.97 -4.66 -11.51
C GLU A 30 5.50 -4.70 -11.08
N ILE A 31 4.81 -3.56 -11.15
CA ILE A 31 3.38 -3.50 -10.83
C ILE A 31 2.59 -4.46 -11.72
N LEU A 32 2.79 -4.41 -13.04
CA LEU A 32 2.05 -5.26 -13.98
C LEU A 32 2.36 -6.76 -13.82
N GLN A 33 3.57 -7.09 -13.37
CA GLN A 33 4.06 -8.45 -13.22
C GLN A 33 3.67 -9.09 -11.87
N PHE A 34 3.63 -8.31 -10.80
CA PHE A 34 3.47 -8.79 -9.43
C PHE A 34 2.15 -8.43 -8.77
N LEU A 35 1.38 -7.45 -9.28
CA LEU A 35 0.12 -7.08 -8.66
C LEU A 35 -0.79 -8.30 -8.47
N ASP A 36 -1.24 -8.50 -7.25
CA ASP A 36 -2.32 -9.41 -6.86
C ASP A 36 -3.35 -8.63 -6.05
N THR A 37 -4.50 -9.23 -5.77
CA THR A 37 -5.61 -8.53 -5.11
C THR A 37 -6.10 -9.24 -3.85
N GLN A 38 -6.78 -8.54 -2.97
CA GLN A 38 -7.54 -9.15 -1.88
C GLN A 38 -8.87 -8.42 -1.76
N GLY A 39 -9.94 -9.17 -1.47
CA GLY A 39 -11.30 -8.67 -1.55
C GLY A 39 -12.01 -9.09 -2.84
N ILE A 40 -13.25 -8.64 -2.97
CA ILE A 40 -14.19 -9.12 -4.00
C ILE A 40 -14.21 -8.17 -5.21
N ALA A 41 -13.97 -6.86 -5.00
CA ALA A 41 -14.15 -5.87 -6.05
C ALA A 41 -13.15 -6.04 -7.21
N ASN A 42 -11.99 -6.63 -6.96
CA ASN A 42 -10.92 -6.79 -7.93
C ASN A 42 -10.44 -8.24 -8.09
N GLU A 43 -11.32 -9.23 -7.85
CA GLU A 43 -10.99 -10.65 -8.00
C GLU A 43 -10.57 -11.03 -9.43
N HIS A 44 -11.08 -10.33 -10.45
CA HIS A 44 -10.66 -10.50 -11.85
C HIS A 44 -9.19 -10.14 -12.10
N LEU A 45 -8.59 -9.35 -11.20
CA LEU A 45 -7.17 -9.04 -11.19
C LEU A 45 -6.38 -9.94 -10.25
N SER A 46 -6.93 -11.04 -9.74
CA SER A 46 -6.16 -11.96 -8.90
C SER A 46 -5.08 -12.69 -9.69
N ASN A 47 -3.98 -13.08 -9.04
CA ASN A 47 -2.99 -14.02 -9.58
C ASN A 47 -3.31 -15.43 -9.03
N PRO A 48 -3.80 -16.36 -9.87
CA PRO A 48 -4.16 -17.71 -9.41
C PRO A 48 -3.01 -18.48 -8.75
N LYS A 49 -1.75 -18.16 -9.09
CA LYS A 49 -0.55 -18.81 -8.49
C LYS A 49 -0.41 -18.53 -6.99
N ASN A 50 -1.05 -17.48 -6.48
CA ASN A 50 -1.00 -17.09 -5.08
C ASN A 50 -2.23 -17.58 -4.27
N ARG A 51 -3.17 -18.33 -4.87
CA ARG A 51 -4.48 -18.69 -4.25
C ARG A 51 -4.58 -20.09 -3.66
N GLY A 52 -3.46 -20.74 -3.35
CA GLY A 52 -3.45 -22.13 -2.90
C GLY A 52 -2.87 -22.32 -1.48
N PRO A 53 -3.22 -23.43 -0.81
CA PRO A 53 -2.64 -23.79 0.51
C PRO A 53 -1.13 -24.10 0.46
N LYS A 54 -0.54 -24.10 -0.75
CA LYS A 54 0.90 -24.32 -1.00
C LYS A 54 1.62 -23.07 -1.52
N ALA A 55 0.95 -21.92 -1.57
CA ALA A 55 1.59 -20.65 -1.93
C ALA A 55 2.38 -20.13 -0.73
N TYR A 56 3.56 -20.72 -0.49
CA TYR A 56 4.47 -20.31 0.60
C TYR A 56 5.31 -19.08 0.23
N HIS A 57 5.33 -18.72 -1.05
CA HIS A 57 6.03 -17.57 -1.60
C HIS A 57 5.10 -16.79 -2.52
N PHE A 58 5.34 -15.50 -2.61
CA PHE A 58 4.63 -14.65 -3.57
C PHE A 58 5.19 -14.91 -4.98
N HIS A 59 4.31 -15.22 -5.94
CA HIS A 59 4.72 -15.55 -7.29
C HIS A 59 4.38 -14.43 -8.27
N PRO A 60 5.28 -14.12 -9.23
CA PRO A 60 4.92 -13.27 -10.36
C PRO A 60 3.86 -13.96 -11.23
N ARG A 61 3.12 -13.16 -12.00
CA ARG A 61 2.22 -13.66 -13.03
C ARG A 61 2.98 -14.39 -14.13
N GLU A 62 2.31 -15.29 -14.83
CA GLU A 62 2.88 -15.84 -16.08
C GLU A 62 2.76 -14.84 -17.23
N ILE A 63 1.62 -14.15 -17.26
CA ILE A 63 1.30 -13.11 -18.22
C ILE A 63 1.03 -11.85 -17.41
N ALA A 64 1.85 -10.83 -17.63
CA ALA A 64 1.69 -9.54 -16.97
C ALA A 64 0.35 -8.90 -17.34
N LEU A 65 -0.17 -8.06 -16.44
CA LEU A 65 -1.30 -7.19 -16.73
C LEU A 65 -0.91 -6.17 -17.81
N THR A 66 -1.89 -5.70 -18.56
CA THR A 66 -1.70 -4.72 -19.63
C THR A 66 -1.67 -3.28 -19.13
N GLY A 67 -2.22 -3.04 -17.94
CA GLY A 67 -2.50 -1.71 -17.38
C GLY A 67 -3.84 -1.13 -17.82
N SER A 68 -4.50 -1.72 -18.82
CA SER A 68 -5.83 -1.27 -19.30
C SER A 68 -6.99 -1.79 -18.43
N GLU A 69 -6.70 -2.72 -17.51
CA GLU A 69 -7.69 -3.32 -16.66
C GLU A 69 -8.35 -2.29 -15.74
N LEU A 70 -9.64 -2.47 -15.50
CA LEU A 70 -10.39 -1.64 -14.58
C LEU A 70 -10.14 -2.08 -13.14
N VAL A 71 -9.97 -1.09 -12.26
CA VAL A 71 -9.87 -1.24 -10.82
C VAL A 71 -11.12 -0.61 -10.20
N PHE A 72 -11.80 -1.39 -9.36
CA PHE A 72 -13.04 -1.02 -8.69
C PHE A 72 -12.82 -0.80 -7.20
N GLY A 73 -13.62 0.07 -6.60
CA GLY A 73 -13.59 0.37 -5.17
C GLY A 73 -13.26 1.83 -4.88
N ASP A 74 -13.87 2.35 -3.82
CA ASP A 74 -13.68 3.74 -3.40
C ASP A 74 -12.54 3.87 -2.37
N PHE A 75 -12.19 2.79 -1.66
CA PHE A 75 -11.12 2.76 -0.65
C PHE A 75 -10.22 1.57 -0.93
N LEU A 76 -9.01 1.85 -1.41
CA LEU A 76 -8.05 0.83 -1.82
C LEU A 76 -6.72 1.04 -1.11
N LEU A 77 -6.04 -0.06 -0.81
CA LEU A 77 -4.70 -0.06 -0.21
C LEU A 77 -3.77 -0.91 -1.06
N LEU A 78 -2.68 -0.31 -1.55
CA LEU A 78 -1.61 -1.01 -2.24
C LEU A 78 -0.46 -1.25 -1.25
N ASN A 79 -0.26 -2.50 -0.86
CA ASN A 79 0.80 -2.94 0.03
C ASN A 79 1.95 -3.55 -0.80
N HIS A 80 3.15 -3.00 -0.65
CA HIS A 80 4.38 -3.50 -1.26
C HIS A 80 5.37 -3.93 -0.18
N CYS A 81 5.92 -5.14 -0.32
CA CYS A 81 7.00 -5.66 0.49
C CYS A 81 8.18 -6.02 -0.42
N SER A 82 9.29 -5.30 -0.31
CA SER A 82 10.49 -5.53 -1.14
C SER A 82 11.20 -6.84 -0.79
N HIS A 83 11.01 -7.35 0.44
CA HIS A 83 11.63 -8.59 0.90
C HIS A 83 11.13 -9.83 0.15
N ASP A 84 9.83 -9.93 -0.11
CA ASP A 84 9.23 -11.05 -0.85
C ASP A 84 8.64 -10.66 -2.21
N GLN A 85 8.82 -9.40 -2.61
CA GLN A 85 8.30 -8.80 -3.85
C GLN A 85 6.77 -8.83 -3.93
N SER A 86 6.07 -9.00 -2.80
CA SER A 86 4.61 -8.97 -2.80
C SER A 86 4.10 -7.56 -3.09
N LEU A 87 3.09 -7.51 -3.96
CA LEU A 87 2.37 -6.29 -4.30
C LEU A 87 0.88 -6.60 -4.33
N ILE A 88 0.18 -6.20 -3.26
CA ILE A 88 -1.21 -6.60 -3.03
C ILE A 88 -2.09 -5.35 -2.98
N LEU A 89 -3.14 -5.35 -3.80
CA LEU A 89 -4.19 -4.34 -3.77
C LEU A 89 -5.42 -4.88 -3.04
N THR A 90 -5.78 -4.26 -1.93
CA THR A 90 -6.94 -4.66 -1.12
C THR A 90 -8.04 -3.62 -1.21
N ASP A 91 -9.29 -4.05 -1.42
CA ASP A 91 -10.48 -3.20 -1.34
C ASP A 91 -11.14 -3.21 0.04
N PHE A 92 -11.59 -2.04 0.50
CA PHE A 92 -12.25 -1.83 1.78
C PHE A 92 -13.65 -1.23 1.59
N PRO A 93 -14.65 -1.63 2.40
CA PRO A 93 -16.00 -1.14 2.26
C PRO A 93 -16.18 0.28 2.81
N SER A 94 -15.27 0.75 3.68
CA SER A 94 -15.33 2.09 4.25
C SER A 94 -13.94 2.71 4.47
N LEU A 95 -13.91 4.04 4.64
CA LEU A 95 -12.70 4.77 5.04
C LEU A 95 -12.17 4.29 6.40
N SER A 96 -13.07 3.98 7.34
CA SER A 96 -12.70 3.51 8.67
C SER A 96 -11.97 2.17 8.62
N ASP A 97 -12.37 1.26 7.73
CA ASP A 97 -11.71 -0.04 7.59
C ASP A 97 -10.32 0.12 6.95
N LEU A 98 -10.20 1.01 5.96
CA LEU A 98 -8.92 1.38 5.36
C LEU A 98 -7.96 1.98 6.40
N GLU A 99 -8.42 2.93 7.20
CA GLU A 99 -7.63 3.56 8.28
C GLU A 99 -7.21 2.53 9.34
N SER A 100 -8.13 1.64 9.73
CA SER A 100 -7.82 0.54 10.65
C SER A 100 -6.74 -0.37 10.08
N GLN A 101 -6.80 -0.72 8.78
CA GLN A 101 -5.79 -1.58 8.16
C GLN A 101 -4.42 -0.90 8.08
N ILE A 102 -4.36 0.42 7.83
CA ILE A 102 -3.11 1.17 7.79
C ILE A 102 -2.39 1.11 9.15
N LEU A 103 -3.15 1.22 10.24
CA LEU A 103 -2.62 1.24 11.62
C LEU A 103 -2.43 -0.15 12.24
N ASP A 104 -2.93 -1.20 11.61
CA ASP A 104 -2.81 -2.57 12.10
C ASP A 104 -1.36 -3.13 12.00
N GLY A 105 -1.08 -4.25 12.68
CA GLY A 105 0.21 -4.94 12.65
C GLY A 105 0.62 -5.48 11.28
N ALA A 106 -0.31 -5.62 10.34
CA ALA A 106 -0.04 -5.90 8.93
C ALA A 106 0.05 -4.63 8.04
N GLY A 107 -0.18 -3.45 8.62
CA GLY A 107 -0.15 -2.14 7.96
C GLY A 107 1.26 -1.55 7.83
N ILE A 108 1.37 -0.21 7.85
CA ILE A 108 2.65 0.48 7.59
C ILE A 108 3.62 0.40 8.77
N LEU A 109 3.07 0.13 9.96
CA LEU A 109 3.82 -0.13 11.19
C LEU A 109 4.53 -1.49 11.16
N ASN A 110 4.16 -2.38 10.23
CA ASN A 110 4.86 -3.64 10.02
C ASN A 110 6.28 -3.37 9.48
N PRO A 111 7.33 -3.97 10.06
CA PRO A 111 8.70 -3.75 9.61
C PRO A 111 8.96 -4.20 8.16
N PHE A 112 8.19 -5.16 7.64
CA PHE A 112 8.37 -5.68 6.28
C PHE A 112 7.63 -4.87 5.20
N THR A 113 6.65 -4.05 5.57
CA THR A 113 5.88 -3.23 4.61
C THR A 113 6.73 -2.08 4.06
N THR A 114 7.28 -2.21 2.86
CA THR A 114 8.10 -1.16 2.22
C THR A 114 7.28 0.07 1.85
N PHE A 115 6.17 -0.12 1.11
CA PHE A 115 5.24 0.95 0.79
C PHE A 115 3.82 0.52 1.14
N LEU A 116 3.04 1.46 1.68
CA LEU A 116 1.61 1.27 1.89
C LEU A 116 0.86 2.50 1.37
N LEU A 117 0.33 2.39 0.15
CA LEU A 117 -0.25 3.51 -0.57
C LEU A 117 -1.77 3.42 -0.55
N ALA A 118 -2.43 4.42 0.01
CA ALA A 118 -3.88 4.50 0.07
C ALA A 118 -4.43 5.26 -1.14
N PHE A 119 -5.50 4.75 -1.73
CA PHE A 119 -6.27 5.42 -2.78
C PHE A 119 -7.69 5.62 -2.30
N ARG A 120 -8.18 6.85 -2.42
CA ARG A 120 -9.58 7.22 -2.19
C ARG A 120 -10.18 7.68 -3.51
N GLN A 121 -11.24 7.03 -3.96
CA GLN A 121 -11.95 7.33 -5.21
C GLN A 121 -10.99 7.34 -6.42
N GLY A 122 -10.04 6.38 -6.46
CA GLY A 122 -9.04 6.25 -7.52
C GLY A 122 -7.87 7.24 -7.46
N ILE A 123 -7.83 8.10 -6.44
CA ILE A 123 -6.77 9.12 -6.25
C ILE A 123 -5.90 8.72 -5.07
N LEU A 124 -4.58 8.68 -5.29
CA LEU A 124 -3.59 8.46 -4.24
C LEU A 124 -3.74 9.55 -3.19
N SER A 125 -3.96 9.12 -1.95
CA SER A 125 -4.23 9.98 -0.81
C SER A 125 -3.08 9.85 0.19
N PRO A 126 -2.14 10.81 0.24
CA PRO A 126 -1.05 10.78 1.19
C PRO A 126 -1.57 10.90 2.63
N TYR A 127 -0.84 10.30 3.56
CA TYR A 127 -1.14 10.35 4.98
C TYR A 127 0.16 10.37 5.80
N GLU A 128 0.05 10.82 7.04
CA GLU A 128 1.08 10.72 8.07
C GLU A 128 0.55 9.98 9.27
N ILE A 129 1.46 9.39 10.04
CA ILE A 129 1.14 8.73 11.31
C ILE A 129 1.90 9.43 12.42
N THR A 130 1.23 9.63 13.54
CA THR A 130 1.86 10.03 14.80
C THR A 130 1.56 9.00 15.87
N TYR A 131 2.45 8.87 16.85
CA TYR A 131 2.28 7.97 18.00
C TYR A 131 2.78 8.65 19.27
N GLU A 132 2.48 8.07 20.43
CA GLU A 132 2.99 8.56 21.70
C GLU A 132 4.35 7.95 22.00
N SER A 133 5.35 8.78 22.27
CA SER A 133 6.63 8.31 22.77
C SER A 133 6.50 7.85 24.23
N PRO A 134 7.49 7.10 24.76
CA PRO A 134 7.54 6.77 26.19
C PRO A 134 7.55 7.98 27.13
N SER A 135 7.93 9.17 26.65
CA SER A 135 7.89 10.42 27.41
C SER A 135 6.54 11.14 27.36
N GLY A 136 5.54 10.58 26.65
CA GLY A 136 4.22 11.19 26.48
C GLY A 136 4.13 12.21 25.34
N GLU A 137 5.18 12.37 24.54
CA GLU A 137 5.21 13.32 23.42
C GLU A 137 4.57 12.72 22.17
N ARG A 138 3.90 13.56 21.37
CA ARG A 138 3.45 13.16 20.03
C ARG A 138 4.59 13.24 19.04
N VAL A 139 5.00 12.08 18.52
CA VAL A 139 6.09 11.95 17.57
C VAL A 139 5.57 11.44 16.24
N ARG A 140 6.10 11.98 15.14
CA ARG A 140 5.83 11.50 13.79
C ARG A 140 6.49 10.14 13.58
N PHE A 141 5.73 9.19 13.05
CA PHE A 141 6.26 7.92 12.58
C PHE A 141 7.13 8.15 11.35
N GLN A 142 8.37 7.69 11.41
CA GLN A 142 9.29 7.60 10.29
C GLN A 142 9.74 6.16 10.16
N LYS A 143 9.77 5.67 8.94
CA LYS A 143 10.14 4.28 8.68
C LYS A 143 11.65 4.21 8.48
N SER A 144 12.40 4.05 9.56
CA SER A 144 13.85 3.82 9.51
C SER A 144 14.16 2.34 9.24
N ASP A 145 15.13 2.06 8.37
CA ASP A 145 15.58 0.69 8.03
C ASP A 145 16.82 0.26 8.87
N PRO A 146 16.97 -1.01 9.32
CA PRO A 146 15.96 -2.07 9.48
C PRO A 146 15.80 -2.60 10.94
N CYS A 147 14.66 -3.25 11.18
CA CYS A 147 14.37 -4.19 12.28
C CYS A 147 14.08 -3.63 13.69
N ASP A 148 13.10 -2.73 13.83
CA ASP A 148 12.48 -2.44 15.15
C ASP A 148 11.41 -3.51 15.51
N PHE A 149 11.81 -4.78 15.53
CA PHE A 149 10.93 -5.87 15.95
C PHE A 149 10.47 -5.68 17.40
N GLY A 150 9.15 -5.70 17.60
CA GLY A 150 8.56 -5.56 18.93
C GLY A 150 8.40 -4.11 19.40
N LYS A 151 8.76 -3.11 18.59
CA LYS A 151 8.42 -1.72 18.89
C LYS A 151 6.91 -1.53 18.79
N THR A 152 6.34 -0.93 19.82
CA THR A 152 4.93 -0.56 19.86
C THR A 152 4.76 0.92 19.55
N TYR A 153 3.65 1.26 18.91
CA TYR A 153 3.29 2.62 18.58
C TYR A 153 1.97 2.95 19.30
N PRO A 154 2.01 3.16 20.62
CA PRO A 154 0.81 3.36 21.41
C PRO A 154 0.06 4.60 20.93
N ASN A 155 -1.28 4.51 20.94
CA ASN A 155 -2.17 5.58 20.53
C ASN A 155 -1.84 6.13 19.13
N ALA A 156 -1.38 5.27 18.20
CA ALA A 156 -1.07 5.68 16.84
C ALA A 156 -2.31 6.27 16.16
N ALA A 157 -2.13 7.38 15.46
CA ALA A 157 -3.19 8.11 14.79
C ALA A 157 -2.77 8.47 13.38
N LEU A 158 -3.70 8.30 12.44
CA LEU A 158 -3.53 8.65 11.04
C LEU A 158 -4.06 10.06 10.77
N GLN A 159 -3.33 10.84 9.98
CA GLN A 159 -3.78 12.11 9.45
C GLN A 159 -3.63 12.11 7.92
N TRP A 160 -4.74 12.33 7.21
CA TRP A 160 -4.71 12.54 5.76
C TRP A 160 -4.10 13.89 5.41
N LEU A 161 -3.24 13.92 4.41
CA LEU A 161 -2.63 15.13 3.88
C LEU A 161 -3.40 15.66 2.66
N ASP A 162 -3.25 16.94 2.33
CA ASP A 162 -3.75 17.47 1.06
C ASP A 162 -2.93 16.83 -0.09
N PRO A 163 -3.55 16.33 -1.17
CA PRO A 163 -2.81 15.79 -2.32
C PRO A 163 -1.81 16.77 -2.96
N ARG A 164 -1.96 18.08 -2.72
CA ARG A 164 -1.04 19.15 -3.15
C ARG A 164 0.10 19.36 -2.18
N GLU A 165 -0.05 18.96 -0.92
CA GLU A 165 1.05 18.85 0.01
C GLU A 165 1.85 17.63 -0.43
N LYS A 166 3.03 17.88 -1.04
CA LYS A 166 4.00 16.80 -1.20
C LYS A 166 4.23 16.26 0.20
N ALA A 167 3.91 14.98 0.41
CA ALA A 167 4.49 14.23 1.50
C ALA A 167 6.00 14.28 1.25
N HIS A 168 6.67 15.29 1.82
CA HIS A 168 8.08 15.17 2.05
C HIS A 168 8.21 13.93 2.94
N HIS A 169 9.09 13.01 2.54
CA HIS A 169 9.62 11.93 3.37
C HIS A 169 8.92 10.57 3.26
N LEU A 170 9.52 9.70 2.44
CA LEU A 170 9.73 8.29 2.73
C LEU A 170 11.25 8.08 2.81
N HIS A 171 11.81 8.25 4.01
CA HIS A 171 13.14 7.79 4.43
C HIS A 171 13.07 7.40 5.91
#